data_AF-A0A836W846-F1
#
_entry.id   AF-A0A836W846-F1
#
_cell.length_a   1.000
_cell.length_b   1.000
_cell.length_c   1.000
_cell.angle_alpha   90.00
_cell.angle_beta   90.00
_cell.angle_gamma   90.00
#
_symmetry.space_group_name_H-M   'P 1'
#
loop_
_entity.id
_entity.type
_entity.pdbx_description
1 polymer ?
#
loop_
_entity_poly.entity_id
_entity_poly.type
_entity_poly.pdbx_seq_one_letter_code
_entity_poly.pdbx_strand_id
1 'polypeptide(L)'
;MKNSMSWLDIKVWLEEQRHLLEGAFIDNVFVLNNSIVLRLRRRDLHGHLWLIIEPGRRISITYAQIKPPDSHSSGKQQMWRRMVRDCVIQSVEQLDLERVVFFNLKCGNEIRS
;
A
#
# COMPACT_ATOMS: atom_id res chain seq x y z
N MET A 1 18.12 -1.19 -12.72
CA MET A 1 16.94 -1.45 -11.86
C MET A 1 15.90 -2.22 -12.66
N LYS A 2 15.24 -3.23 -12.08
CA LYS A 2 14.20 -4.01 -12.77
C LYS A 2 12.98 -3.10 -13.02
N ASN A 3 12.56 -2.96 -14.27
CA ASN A 3 11.51 -2.01 -14.67
C ASN A 3 10.09 -2.48 -14.32
N SER A 4 9.93 -3.78 -14.04
CA SER A 4 8.67 -4.46 -13.79
C SER A 4 8.92 -5.73 -12.95
N MET A 5 8.08 -5.97 -11.94
CA MET A 5 8.06 -7.21 -11.15
C MET A 5 7.20 -8.25 -11.87
N SER A 6 7.73 -9.45 -12.09
CA SER A 6 6.96 -10.63 -12.50
C SER A 6 6.05 -11.12 -11.37
N TRP A 7 5.17 -12.09 -11.65
CA TRP A 7 4.39 -12.74 -10.59
C TRP A 7 5.30 -13.38 -9.54
N LEU A 8 6.45 -13.95 -9.95
CA LEU A 8 7.40 -14.57 -9.02
C LEU A 8 8.10 -13.53 -8.14
N ASP A 9 8.45 -12.38 -8.72
CA ASP A 9 9.02 -11.26 -7.94
C ASP A 9 8.02 -10.75 -6.89
N ILE A 10 6.74 -10.65 -7.24
CA ILE A 10 5.67 -10.26 -6.30
C ILE A 10 5.55 -11.29 -5.19
N LYS A 11 5.58 -12.59 -5.52
CA LYS A 11 5.48 -13.68 -4.54
C LYS A 11 6.60 -13.59 -3.50
N VAL A 12 7.85 -13.53 -3.96
CA VAL A 12 9.03 -13.41 -3.07
C VAL A 12 8.96 -12.13 -2.24
N TRP A 13 8.58 -11.01 -2.87
CA TRP A 13 8.41 -9.75 -2.15
C TRP A 13 7.34 -9.84 -1.07
N LEU A 14 6.20 -10.50 -1.31
CA LEU A 14 5.18 -10.69 -0.29
C LEU A 14 5.68 -11.60 0.84
N GLU A 15 6.40 -12.67 0.55
CA GLU A 15 6.97 -13.55 1.58
C GLU A 15 7.91 -12.79 2.53
N GLU A 16 8.71 -11.87 2.01
CA GLU A 16 9.64 -11.06 2.81
C GLU A 16 8.93 -9.91 3.54
N GLN A 17 8.01 -9.22 2.86
CA GLN A 17 7.51 -7.92 3.31
C GLN A 17 6.12 -7.96 3.96
N ARG A 18 5.39 -9.09 3.88
CA ARG A 18 4.03 -9.22 4.45
C ARG A 18 3.99 -8.86 5.92
N HIS A 19 4.98 -9.32 6.69
CA HIS A 19 5.08 -9.01 8.11
C HIS A 19 5.20 -7.50 8.39
N LEU A 20 5.67 -6.70 7.42
CA LEU A 20 5.73 -5.24 7.51
C LEU A 20 4.37 -4.56 7.30
N LEU A 21 3.49 -5.18 6.52
CA LEU A 21 2.21 -4.65 6.09
C LEU A 21 1.04 -5.07 7.00
N GLU A 22 1.00 -6.34 7.39
CA GLU A 22 -0.08 -6.88 8.19
C GLU A 22 -0.13 -6.24 9.58
N GLY A 23 -1.33 -5.84 10.00
CA GLY A 23 -1.56 -5.07 11.23
C GLY A 23 -1.24 -3.57 11.12
N ALA A 24 -0.71 -3.09 9.99
CA ALA A 24 -0.47 -1.67 9.80
C ALA A 24 -1.77 -0.91 9.52
N PHE A 25 -1.89 0.29 10.09
CA PHE A 25 -2.98 1.23 9.81
C PHE A 25 -2.62 2.11 8.62
N ILE A 26 -3.58 2.33 7.72
CA ILE A 26 -3.44 3.28 6.60
C ILE A 26 -3.71 4.68 7.16
N ASP A 27 -2.64 5.40 7.47
CA ASP A 27 -2.68 6.73 8.08
C ASP A 27 -3.02 7.81 7.05
N ASN A 28 -2.48 7.68 5.82
CA ASN A 28 -2.82 8.58 4.73
C ASN A 28 -2.63 7.93 3.36
N VAL A 29 -3.29 8.51 2.35
CA VAL A 29 -3.19 8.10 0.96
C VAL A 29 -2.84 9.30 0.09
N PHE A 30 -1.91 9.08 -0.84
CA PHE A 30 -1.50 10.03 -1.86
C PHE A 30 -1.64 9.37 -3.23
N VAL A 31 -2.10 10.15 -4.21
CA VAL A 31 -2.16 9.71 -5.61
C VAL A 31 -1.14 10.56 -6.37
N LEU A 32 -0.03 9.93 -6.75
CA LEU A 32 1.08 10.59 -7.43
C LEU A 32 1.17 10.04 -8.85
N ASN A 33 0.80 10.84 -9.85
CA ASN A 33 0.66 10.38 -11.24
C ASN A 33 -0.28 9.17 -11.33
N ASN A 34 0.25 8.00 -11.71
CA ASN A 34 -0.50 6.74 -11.79
C ASN A 34 -0.20 5.79 -10.61
N SER A 35 0.42 6.30 -9.55
CA SER A 35 0.81 5.53 -8.37
C SER A 35 -0.08 5.86 -7.18
N ILE A 36 -0.36 4.86 -6.37
CA ILE A 36 -0.98 5.04 -5.06
C ILE A 36 0.11 4.87 -4.02
N VAL A 37 0.24 5.85 -3.13
CA VAL A 37 1.20 5.81 -2.04
C VAL A 37 0.45 5.83 -0.72
N LEU A 38 0.62 4.79 0.08
CA LEU A 38 0.04 4.68 1.42
C LEU A 38 1.11 5.04 2.45
N ARG A 39 0.80 5.99 3.33
CA ARG A 39 1.54 6.18 4.57
C ARG A 39 0.95 5.24 5.60
N LEU A 40 1.76 4.31 6.07
CA LEU A 40 1.38 3.29 7.03
C LEU A 40 1.93 3.64 8.41
N ARG A 41 1.13 3.35 9.43
CA ARG A 41 1.50 3.49 10.84
C ARG A 41 1.36 2.15 11.53
N ARG A 42 2.39 1.79 12.29
CA ARG A 42 2.41 0.59 13.14
C ARG A 42 2.67 0.97 14.58
N ARG A 43 2.29 0.08 15.50
CA ARG A 43 2.51 0.31 16.95
C ARG A 43 3.94 -0.02 17.37
N ASP A 44 4.58 -0.95 16.69
CA ASP A 44 5.91 -1.50 16.99
C ASP A 44 7.04 -0.87 16.16
N LEU A 45 6.72 0.12 15.31
CA LEU A 45 7.70 0.84 14.50
C LEU A 45 7.70 2.32 14.88
N HIS A 46 8.89 2.86 15.19
CA HIS A 46 9.07 4.30 15.33
C HIS A 46 9.08 4.96 13.95
N GLY A 47 8.06 5.77 13.67
CA GLY A 47 7.91 6.51 12.41
C GLY A 47 6.89 5.91 11.46
N HIS A 48 7.00 6.27 10.18
CA HIS A 48 6.07 5.85 9.13
C HIS A 48 6.76 4.93 8.12
N LEU A 49 6.02 3.91 7.70
CA LEU A 49 6.37 3.06 6.57
C LEU A 49 5.58 3.55 5.35
N TRP A 50 6.22 3.64 4.18
CA TRP A 50 5.57 4.09 2.96
C TRP A 50 5.45 2.93 1.98
N LEU A 51 4.21 2.59 1.60
CA LEU A 51 3.93 1.61 0.56
C LEU A 51 3.64 2.34 -0.75
N ILE A 52 4.41 2.04 -1.79
CA ILE A 52 4.27 2.58 -3.13
C ILE A 52 3.73 1.48 -4.03
N ILE A 53 2.55 1.72 -4.60
CA ILE A 53 1.88 0.83 -5.54
C ILE A 53 1.90 1.51 -6.91
N GLU A 54 2.62 0.90 -7.85
CA GLU A 54 2.67 1.29 -9.25
C GLU A 54 1.99 0.19 -10.08
N PRO A 55 0.69 0.32 -10.37
CA PRO A 55 -0.07 -0.68 -11.12
C PRO A 55 0.63 -1.07 -12.43
N GLY A 56 0.72 -2.38 -12.69
CA GLY A 56 1.41 -2.93 -13.86
C GLY A 56 2.94 -2.90 -13.80
N ARG A 57 3.55 -2.30 -12.77
CA ARG A 57 5.01 -2.19 -12.61
C ARG A 57 5.52 -2.89 -11.37
N ARG A 58 5.23 -2.39 -10.17
CA ARG A 58 5.80 -2.89 -8.91
C ARG A 58 5.00 -2.46 -7.69
N ILE A 59 5.23 -3.17 -6.58
CA ILE A 59 4.85 -2.77 -5.24
C ILE A 59 6.15 -2.70 -4.42
N SER A 60 6.32 -1.66 -3.61
CA SER A 60 7.55 -1.48 -2.84
C SER A 60 7.31 -0.73 -1.54
N ILE A 61 8.17 -0.98 -0.57
CA ILE A 61 8.15 -0.32 0.75
C ILE A 61 9.40 0.55 0.89
N THR A 62 9.26 1.69 1.55
CA THR A 62 10.40 2.52 1.97
C THR A 62 10.16 3.17 3.32
N TYR A 63 11.24 3.34 4.08
CA TYR A 63 11.27 4.15 5.30
C TYR A 63 11.61 5.61 5.02
N ALA A 64 12.09 5.92 3.81
CA ALA A 64 12.38 7.29 3.42
C ALA A 64 11.08 8.09 3.33
N GLN A 65 11.06 9.26 3.96
CA GLN A 65 9.91 10.14 3.91
C GLN A 65 9.66 10.61 2.47
N ILE A 66 8.47 10.31 1.96
CA ILE A 66 7.99 10.84 0.69
C ILE A 66 7.36 12.21 0.97
N LYS A 67 7.77 13.23 0.21
CA LYS A 67 7.15 14.56 0.21
C LYS A 67 6.19 14.64 -0.98
N PRO A 68 4.87 14.47 -0.77
CA PRO A 68 3.90 14.70 -1.82
C PRO A 68 3.94 16.19 -2.23
N PRO A 69 3.71 16.52 -3.51
CA PRO A 69 3.64 17.91 -3.95
C PRO A 69 2.51 18.66 -3.21
N ASP A 70 2.73 19.94 -2.91
CA ASP A 70 1.83 20.80 -2.12
C ASP A 70 0.48 21.13 -2.78
N SER A 71 0.18 20.52 -3.94
CA SER A 71 -1.07 20.73 -4.66
C SER A 71 -2.29 20.22 -3.88
N HIS A 72 -3.40 20.96 -3.96
CA HIS A 72 -4.70 20.53 -3.45
C HIS A 72 -5.00 19.08 -3.83
N SER A 73 -5.48 18.28 -2.88
CA SER A 73 -5.72 16.85 -3.10
C SER A 73 -6.72 16.65 -4.24
N SER A 74 -6.32 15.91 -5.27
CA SER A 74 -7.19 15.55 -6.40
C SER A 74 -8.46 14.82 -5.92
N GLY A 75 -9.54 14.89 -6.70
CA GLY A 75 -10.78 14.16 -6.39
C GLY A 75 -10.55 12.64 -6.22
N LYS A 76 -9.66 12.06 -7.03
CA LYS A 76 -9.22 10.65 -6.89
C LYS A 76 -8.58 10.39 -5.53
N GLN A 77 -7.68 11.27 -5.07
CA GLN A 77 -7.05 11.12 -3.76
C GLN A 77 -8.05 11.23 -2.61
N GLN A 78 -9.04 12.13 -2.70
CA GLN A 78 -10.09 12.25 -1.69
C GLN A 78 -10.98 11.00 -1.65
N MET A 79 -11.31 10.43 -2.81
CA MET A 79 -12.04 9.16 -2.93
C MET A 79 -11.29 8.03 -2.23
N TRP A 80 -10.01 7.82 -2.56
CA TRP A 80 -9.17 6.81 -1.88
C TRP A 80 -9.14 7.02 -0.37
N ARG A 81 -8.95 8.26 0.10
CA ARG A 81 -8.93 8.57 1.54
C ARG A 81 -10.24 8.20 2.24
N ARG A 82 -11.40 8.44 1.62
CA ARG A 82 -12.70 7.98 2.18
C ARG A 82 -12.80 6.45 2.24
N MET A 83 -12.20 5.75 1.29
CA MET A 83 -12.34 4.30 1.16
C MET A 83 -11.40 3.52 2.08
N VAL A 84 -10.19 4.00 2.35
CA VAL A 84 -9.18 3.15 3.00
C VAL A 84 -8.47 3.79 4.20
N ARG A 85 -8.66 5.09 4.48
CA ARG A 85 -8.01 5.71 5.64
C ARG A 85 -8.55 5.10 6.94
N ASP A 86 -7.66 4.99 7.92
CA ASP A 86 -7.91 4.42 9.25
C ASP A 86 -8.24 2.92 9.24
N CYS A 87 -8.21 2.28 8.08
CA CYS A 87 -8.32 0.84 7.96
C CYS A 87 -7.01 0.15 8.33
N VAL A 88 -7.14 -1.07 8.85
CA VAL A 88 -6.03 -1.98 9.15
C VAL A 88 -5.86 -2.94 7.99
N ILE A 89 -4.64 -3.12 7.51
CA ILE A 89 -4.31 -4.19 6.56
C ILE A 89 -4.32 -5.51 7.33
N GLN A 90 -5.30 -6.38 7.10
CA GLN A 90 -5.39 -7.69 7.74
C GLN A 90 -4.51 -8.72 7.05
N SER A 91 -4.54 -8.75 5.72
CA SER A 91 -3.69 -9.62 4.92
C SER A 91 -3.39 -9.01 3.55
N VAL A 92 -2.27 -9.46 2.98
CA VAL A 92 -1.87 -9.13 1.61
C VAL A 92 -1.48 -10.41 0.88
N GLU A 93 -2.19 -10.69 -0.21
CA GLU A 93 -2.07 -11.94 -0.94
C GLU A 93 -2.04 -11.72 -2.46
N GLN A 94 -1.34 -12.62 -3.14
CA GLN A 94 -1.28 -12.65 -4.59
C GLN A 94 -2.29 -13.65 -5.13
N LEU A 95 -2.92 -13.31 -6.25
CA LEU A 95 -3.74 -14.25 -7.00
C LEU A 95 -2.85 -15.24 -7.77
N ASP A 96 -2.76 -16.48 -7.29
CA ASP A 96 -2.03 -17.57 -7.94
C ASP A 96 -0.68 -17.16 -8.56
N LEU A 97 -0.51 -17.35 -9.87
CA LEU A 97 0.68 -16.98 -10.64
C LEU A 97 0.45 -15.71 -11.47
N GLU A 98 -0.45 -14.83 -11.00
CA GLU A 98 -0.82 -13.59 -11.66
C GLU A 98 -0.18 -12.36 -11.01
N ARG A 99 -0.15 -11.24 -11.74
CA ARG A 99 0.37 -9.95 -11.23
C ARG A 99 -0.73 -9.12 -10.55
N VAL A 100 -1.56 -9.80 -9.76
CA VAL A 100 -2.69 -9.21 -9.02
C VAL A 100 -2.47 -9.44 -7.53
N VAL A 101 -2.58 -8.37 -6.74
CA VAL A 101 -2.40 -8.39 -5.28
C VAL A 101 -3.65 -7.84 -4.63
N PHE A 102 -4.22 -8.62 -3.71
CA PHE A 102 -5.36 -8.26 -2.89
C PHE A 102 -4.90 -7.76 -1.52
N PHE A 103 -5.58 -6.71 -1.05
CA PHE A 103 -5.39 -6.17 0.29
C PHE A 103 -6.71 -6.32 1.04
N ASN A 104 -6.76 -7.24 1.99
CA ASN A 104 -7.91 -7.37 2.86
C ASN A 104 -7.78 -6.34 3.99
N LEU A 105 -8.70 -5.39 4.04
CA LEU A 105 -8.72 -4.27 4.94
C LEU A 105 -9.86 -4.40 5.95
N LYS A 106 -9.60 -4.08 7.21
CA LYS A 106 -10.61 -3.89 8.24
C LYS A 106 -10.80 -2.41 8.52
N CYS A 107 -11.97 -1.87 8.21
CA CYS A 107 -12.33 -0.47 8.38
C CYS A 107 -13.45 -0.37 9.42
N GLY A 108 -13.11 -0.10 10.69
CA GLY A 108 -14.07 -0.19 11.79
C GLY A 108 -14.63 -1.62 11.93
N ASN A 109 -15.94 -1.79 11.69
CA ASN A 109 -16.62 -3.09 11.73
C ASN A 109 -16.77 -3.74 10.34
N GLU A 110 -16.33 -3.08 9.26
CA GLU A 110 -16.44 -3.59 7.89
C GLU A 110 -15.13 -4.24 7.43
N ILE A 111 -15.24 -5.31 6.64
CA ILE A 111 -14.11 -5.93 5.93
C ILE A 111 -14.25 -5.59 4.43
N ARG A 112 -13.15 -5.18 3.80
CA ARG A 112 -13.07 -4.77 2.39
C ARG A 112 -11.89 -5.50 1.73
N SER A 113 -12.03 -5.95 0.49
CA SER A 113 -11.00 -6.69 -0.28
C SER A 113 -10.69 -6.00 -1.60
#